data_AF-R6LNJ2-F1
#
_entry.id   AF-R6LNJ2-F1
#
_cell.length_a   1.000
_cell.length_b   1.000
_cell.length_c   1.000
_cell.angle_alpha   90.00
_cell.angle_beta   90.00
_cell.angle_gamma   90.00
#
_symmetry.space_group_name_H-M   'P 1'
#
loop_
_entity.id
_entity.type
_entity.pdbx_description
1 polymer ?
#
loop_
_entity_poly.entity_id
_entity_poly.type
_entity_poly.pdbx_seq_one_letter_code
_entity_poly.pdbx_strand_id
1 'polypeptide(L)'
;MTEENYNYRTSQIMLRNQLPGNGRWNIPIIPKFQEKPGDFDDLLLIGFDKASADDQKHKERMVHFFLYDYRFERVWEKPDTVLDKLRPYRAVLSPDFSMYLEMTPVLQLYNVFRNRWCGAY
;
A
#
# COMPACT_ATOMS: atom_id res chain seq x y z
N MET A 1 -27.18 -12.91 -14.79
CA MET A 1 -26.18 -12.25 -13.92
C MET A 1 -26.92 -11.81 -12.68
N THR A 2 -26.49 -12.20 -11.48
CA THR A 2 -27.15 -11.78 -10.22
C THR A 2 -26.76 -10.35 -9.88
N GLU A 3 -27.58 -9.65 -9.09
CA GLU A 3 -27.28 -8.30 -8.59
C GLU A 3 -25.97 -8.29 -7.78
N GLU A 4 -25.76 -9.30 -6.94
CA GLU A 4 -24.51 -9.49 -6.19
C GLU A 4 -23.28 -9.57 -7.11
N ASN A 5 -23.38 -10.33 -8.20
CA ASN A 5 -22.30 -10.43 -9.20
C ASN A 5 -22.05 -9.10 -9.90
N TYR A 6 -23.11 -8.33 -10.17
CA TYR A 6 -22.98 -7.00 -10.76
C TYR A 6 -22.28 -6.03 -9.79
N ASN A 7 -22.73 -5.99 -8.53
CA ASN A 7 -22.15 -5.13 -7.49
C ASN A 7 -20.68 -5.47 -7.23
N TYR A 8 -20.32 -6.76 -7.17
CA TYR A 8 -18.93 -7.19 -7.05
C TYR A 8 -18.07 -6.71 -8.22
N ARG A 9 -18.52 -6.95 -9.47
CA ARG A 9 -17.80 -6.60 -10.70
C ARG A 9 -17.68 -5.10 -10.95
N THR A 10 -18.56 -4.31 -10.36
CA THR A 10 -18.55 -2.85 -10.46
C THR A 10 -17.96 -2.18 -9.22
N SER A 11 -17.56 -2.96 -8.21
CA SER A 11 -16.97 -2.42 -6.99
C SER A 11 -15.63 -1.75 -7.28
N GLN A 12 -15.43 -0.56 -6.72
CA GLN A 12 -14.19 0.21 -6.84
C GLN A 12 -12.98 -0.56 -6.30
N ILE A 13 -13.21 -1.38 -5.26
CA ILE A 13 -12.17 -2.25 -4.71
C ILE A 13 -11.72 -3.24 -5.78
N MET A 14 -12.63 -3.99 -6.42
CA MET A 14 -12.24 -4.94 -7.47
C MET A 14 -11.58 -4.24 -8.67
N LEU A 15 -12.10 -3.08 -9.08
CA LEU A 15 -11.66 -2.38 -10.28
C LEU A 15 -10.38 -1.54 -10.10
N ARG A 16 -10.04 -1.15 -8.86
CA ARG A 16 -8.86 -0.34 -8.52
C ARG A 16 -8.78 0.99 -9.28
N ASN A 17 -9.93 1.57 -9.66
CA ASN A 17 -10.03 2.73 -10.56
C ASN A 17 -10.54 4.01 -9.88
N GLN A 18 -10.56 4.04 -8.54
CA GLN A 18 -11.07 5.17 -7.77
C GLN A 18 -10.06 6.30 -7.56
N LEU A 19 -8.77 6.03 -7.77
CA LEU A 19 -7.69 6.99 -7.54
C LEU A 19 -7.30 7.68 -8.86
N PRO A 20 -7.09 9.01 -8.84
CA PRO A 20 -6.61 9.73 -10.02
C PRO A 20 -5.19 9.30 -10.37
N GLY A 21 -4.96 8.98 -11.64
CA GLY A 21 -3.66 8.64 -12.16
C GLY A 21 -3.21 9.58 -13.26
N ASN A 22 -2.05 9.28 -13.84
CA ASN A 22 -1.50 10.05 -14.97
C ASN A 22 -0.90 9.13 -16.03
N GLY A 23 -0.71 9.68 -17.22
CA GLY A 23 -0.12 9.02 -18.37
C GLY A 23 -1.02 7.96 -19.01
N ARG A 24 -0.42 7.19 -19.92
CA ARG A 24 -1.12 6.18 -20.73
C ARG A 24 -1.86 5.13 -19.91
N TRP A 25 -1.34 4.81 -18.72
CA TRP A 25 -1.82 3.71 -17.90
C TRP A 25 -2.67 4.17 -16.71
N ASN A 26 -2.90 5.48 -16.55
CA ASN A 26 -3.63 6.07 -15.44
C ASN A 26 -3.17 5.53 -14.07
N ILE A 27 -1.85 5.38 -13.88
CA ILE A 27 -1.28 4.86 -12.63
C ILE A 27 -1.39 5.97 -11.57
N PRO A 28 -1.86 5.67 -10.34
CA PRO A 28 -1.97 6.65 -9.28
C PRO A 28 -0.66 7.39 -8.98
N ILE A 29 -0.77 8.65 -8.59
CA ILE A 29 0.37 9.44 -8.14
C ILE A 29 0.35 9.48 -6.61
N ILE A 30 1.44 9.04 -6.00
CA ILE A 30 1.69 9.26 -4.57
C ILE A 30 2.33 10.65 -4.44
N PRO A 31 1.72 11.60 -3.71
CA PRO A 31 2.33 12.90 -3.48
C PRO A 31 3.68 12.75 -2.77
N LYS A 32 4.65 13.59 -3.15
CA LYS A 32 5.93 13.65 -2.44
C LYS A 32 5.68 14.10 -1.01
N PHE A 33 6.13 13.29 -0.04
CA PHE A 33 6.10 13.64 1.37
C PHE A 33 6.78 15.01 1.60
N GLN A 34 6.11 15.87 2.37
CA GLN A 34 6.61 17.19 2.75
C GLN A 34 7.08 17.10 4.20
N GLU A 35 8.39 16.97 4.37
CA GLU A 35 9.01 16.89 5.68
C GLU A 35 8.79 18.17 6.48
N LYS A 36 8.54 18.00 7.77
CA LYS A 36 8.52 19.06 8.77
C LYS A 36 9.65 18.83 9.76
N PRO A 37 10.18 19.91 10.38
CA PRO A 37 11.11 19.76 11.48
C PRO A 37 10.55 18.81 12.55
N GLY A 38 11.32 17.80 12.92
CA GLY A 38 10.93 16.79 13.91
C GLY A 38 10.28 15.53 13.36
N ASP A 39 9.95 15.45 12.05
CA ASP A 39 9.33 14.25 11.48
C ASP A 39 10.21 13.00 11.61
N PHE A 40 11.53 13.19 11.53
CA PHE A 40 12.54 12.13 11.59
C PHE A 40 13.32 12.09 12.92
N ASP A 41 12.97 12.91 13.90
CA ASP A 41 13.59 12.86 15.23
C ASP A 41 13.21 11.55 15.92
N ASP A 42 14.21 10.88 16.52
CA ASP A 42 14.08 9.59 17.21
C ASP A 42 13.34 8.53 16.37
N LEU A 43 13.65 8.48 15.08
CA LEU A 43 13.00 7.58 14.13
C LEU A 43 13.16 6.11 14.55
N LEU A 44 12.03 5.48 14.85
CA LEU A 44 11.92 4.05 15.12
C LEU A 44 11.03 3.40 14.07
N LEU A 45 11.49 2.28 13.54
CA LEU A 45 10.78 1.51 12.52
C LEU A 45 10.18 0.23 13.09
N ILE A 46 9.06 -0.21 12.50
CA ILE A 46 8.47 -1.53 12.75
C ILE A 46 8.07 -2.16 11.41
N GLY A 47 8.44 -3.43 11.22
CA GLY A 47 8.04 -4.17 10.02
C GLY A 47 6.53 -4.41 10.02
N PHE A 48 5.89 -4.31 8.85
CA PHE A 48 4.46 -4.55 8.69
C PHE A 48 3.99 -5.89 9.28
N ASP A 49 4.80 -6.94 9.14
CA ASP A 49 4.52 -8.27 9.69
C ASP A 49 4.40 -8.27 11.23
N LYS A 50 5.16 -7.39 11.89
CA LYS A 50 5.09 -7.17 13.34
C LYS A 50 3.96 -6.21 13.69
N ALA A 51 3.79 -5.14 12.93
CA ALA A 51 2.72 -4.17 13.16
C ALA A 51 1.30 -4.80 13.09
N SER A 52 1.12 -5.84 12.27
CA SER A 52 -0.14 -6.58 12.19
C SER A 52 -0.44 -7.46 13.42
N ALA A 53 0.58 -7.80 14.21
CA ALA A 53 0.48 -8.62 15.42
C ALA A 53 0.69 -7.81 16.71
N ASP A 54 1.25 -6.61 16.58
CA ASP A 54 1.43 -5.66 17.67
C ASP A 54 0.06 -5.12 18.06
N ASP A 55 -0.33 -5.33 19.31
CA ASP A 55 -1.60 -4.87 19.91
C ASP A 55 -1.57 -3.34 20.14
N GLN A 56 -1.09 -2.62 19.12
CA GLN A 56 -0.84 -1.19 19.09
C GLN A 56 0.08 -0.69 20.23
N LYS A 57 1.11 -1.44 20.60
CA LYS A 57 2.06 -1.06 21.65
C LYS A 57 3.09 -0.05 21.17
N HIS A 58 3.35 -0.03 19.86
CA HIS A 58 4.42 0.75 19.24
C HIS A 58 3.91 1.80 18.25
N LYS A 59 2.85 2.54 18.63
CA LYS A 59 2.19 3.55 17.79
C LYS A 59 3.13 4.68 17.36
N GLU A 60 4.16 4.98 18.17
CA GLU A 60 5.16 5.99 17.90
C GLU A 60 6.09 5.65 16.71
N ARG A 61 6.13 4.38 16.29
CA ARG A 61 7.01 3.90 15.23
C ARG A 61 6.39 4.08 13.85
N MET A 62 7.26 4.19 12.85
CA MET A 62 6.84 4.19 11.44
C MET A 62 6.85 2.77 10.88
N VAL A 63 5.79 2.41 10.16
CA VAL A 63 5.65 1.08 9.56
C VAL A 63 6.41 1.05 8.23
N HIS A 64 7.27 0.04 8.05
CA HIS A 64 8.00 -0.18 6.81
C HIS A 64 7.66 -1.53 6.16
N PHE A 65 7.90 -1.60 4.84
CA PHE A 65 7.64 -2.76 3.99
C PHE A 65 8.92 -3.38 3.41
N PHE A 66 10.07 -3.15 4.05
CA PHE A 66 11.35 -3.82 3.72
C PHE A 66 11.31 -5.30 4.15
N LEU A 67 10.39 -6.05 3.54
CA LEU A 67 10.02 -7.43 3.81
C LEU A 67 9.84 -8.13 2.46
N TYR A 68 9.69 -9.46 2.47
CA TYR A 68 9.25 -10.17 1.28
C TYR A 68 7.79 -9.85 0.96
N ASP A 69 7.45 -9.71 -0.33
CA ASP A 69 6.11 -9.36 -0.83
C ASP A 69 4.97 -10.14 -0.16
N TYR A 70 5.14 -11.45 0.03
CA TYR A 70 4.10 -12.31 0.66
C TYR A 70 3.74 -11.89 2.09
N ARG A 71 4.62 -11.15 2.78
CA ARG A 71 4.37 -10.64 4.14
C ARG A 71 3.37 -9.48 4.15
N PHE A 72 3.23 -8.78 3.04
CA PHE A 72 2.36 -7.60 2.91
C PHE A 72 1.42 -7.65 1.72
N GLU A 73 1.27 -8.81 1.06
CA GLU A 73 0.30 -9.02 -0.01
C GLU A 73 -1.14 -8.64 0.39
N ARG A 74 -1.47 -8.81 1.68
CA ARG A 74 -2.75 -8.37 2.25
C ARG A 74 -3.05 -6.88 2.10
N VAL A 75 -2.03 -6.03 1.98
CA VAL A 75 -2.20 -4.60 1.69
C VAL A 75 -2.91 -4.42 0.35
N TRP A 76 -2.57 -5.27 -0.63
CA TRP A 76 -3.23 -5.29 -1.93
C TRP A 76 -4.58 -6.00 -1.88
N GLU A 77 -4.71 -7.13 -1.19
CA GLU A 77 -5.94 -7.93 -1.21
C GLU A 77 -7.08 -7.33 -0.39
N LYS A 78 -6.77 -6.82 0.81
CA LYS A 78 -7.74 -6.34 1.82
C LYS A 78 -7.32 -4.96 2.38
N PRO A 79 -7.23 -3.94 1.52
CA PRO A 79 -6.65 -2.65 1.87
C PRO A 79 -7.43 -1.95 3.00
N ASP A 80 -8.78 -2.01 3.02
CA ASP A 80 -9.59 -1.43 4.10
C ASP A 80 -9.19 -1.97 5.49
N THR A 81 -9.13 -3.30 5.61
CA THR A 81 -8.78 -3.97 6.88
C THR A 81 -7.35 -3.64 7.31
N VAL A 82 -6.44 -3.49 6.36
CA VAL A 82 -5.05 -3.16 6.66
C VAL A 82 -4.93 -1.69 7.07
N LEU A 83 -5.60 -0.79 6.36
CA LEU A 83 -5.60 0.64 6.66
C LEU A 83 -6.08 0.91 8.08
N ASP A 84 -7.16 0.27 8.52
CA ASP A 84 -7.68 0.40 9.88
C ASP A 84 -6.65 0.01 10.96
N LYS A 85 -5.81 -0.99 10.68
CA LYS A 85 -4.72 -1.40 11.58
C LYS A 85 -3.54 -0.44 11.57
N LEU A 86 -3.29 0.23 10.44
CA LEU A 86 -2.13 1.10 10.26
C LEU A 86 -2.39 2.55 10.70
N ARG A 87 -3.64 3.01 10.71
CA ARG A 87 -4.06 4.35 11.16
C ARG A 87 -3.45 4.84 12.48
N PRO A 88 -3.28 4.00 13.52
CA PRO A 88 -2.73 4.47 14.80
C PRO A 88 -1.22 4.74 14.80
N TYR A 89 -0.48 4.29 13.78
CA TYR A 89 0.97 4.47 13.72
C TYR A 89 1.35 5.88 13.27
N ARG A 90 2.52 6.35 13.71
CA ARG A 90 3.05 7.68 13.41
C ARG A 90 3.11 7.97 11.91
N ALA A 91 3.60 7.02 11.13
CA ALA A 91 3.63 7.08 9.68
C ALA A 91 3.74 5.68 9.09
N VAL A 92 3.46 5.57 7.79
CA VAL A 92 3.52 4.32 7.04
C VAL A 92 4.24 4.62 5.73
N LEU A 93 5.28 3.86 5.42
CA LEU A 93 5.93 3.93 4.12
C LEU A 93 5.04 3.28 3.06
N SER A 94 5.08 3.77 1.83
CA SER A 94 4.38 3.08 0.73
C SER A 94 4.96 1.66 0.53
N PRO A 95 4.12 0.64 0.31
CA PRO A 95 4.61 -0.70 0.00
C PRO A 95 5.33 -0.73 -1.36
N ASP A 96 6.33 -1.60 -1.47
CA ASP A 96 7.14 -1.76 -2.67
C ASP A 96 7.23 -3.25 -3.05
N PHE A 97 6.32 -3.70 -3.91
CA PHE A 97 6.36 -5.03 -4.50
C PHE A 97 7.58 -5.18 -5.39
N SER A 98 8.26 -6.31 -5.25
CA SER A 98 9.56 -6.59 -5.84
C SER A 98 9.51 -6.54 -7.36
N MET A 99 10.53 -5.93 -7.98
CA MET A 99 10.75 -5.93 -9.43
C MET A 99 12.19 -6.39 -9.73
N TYR A 100 12.36 -7.18 -10.78
CA TYR A 100 13.67 -7.70 -11.21
C TYR A 100 13.96 -7.28 -12.65
N LEU A 101 15.24 -7.18 -13.03
CA LEU A 101 15.65 -6.79 -14.38
C LEU A 101 15.18 -7.78 -15.44
N GLU A 102 15.16 -9.07 -15.10
CA GLU A 102 14.76 -10.18 -15.96
C GLU A 102 13.23 -10.39 -16.00
N MET A 103 12.48 -9.67 -15.16
CA MET A 103 11.03 -9.76 -15.11
C MET A 103 10.41 -9.22 -16.40
N THR A 104 9.37 -9.88 -16.91
CA THR A 104 8.67 -9.39 -18.11
C THR A 104 8.09 -7.99 -17.85
N PRO A 105 8.11 -7.07 -18.84
CA PRO A 105 7.64 -5.70 -18.65
C PRO A 105 6.21 -5.58 -18.13
N VAL A 106 5.35 -6.56 -18.45
CA VAL A 106 3.96 -6.61 -17.98
C VAL A 106 3.89 -6.81 -16.46
N LEU A 107 4.73 -7.68 -15.90
CA LEU A 107 4.80 -7.90 -14.46
C LEU A 107 5.43 -6.70 -13.73
N GLN A 108 6.45 -6.08 -14.32
CA GLN A 108 7.01 -4.83 -13.78
C GLN A 108 5.93 -3.74 -13.74
N LEU A 109 5.18 -3.56 -14.83
CA LEU A 109 4.08 -2.59 -14.90
C LEU A 109 3.00 -2.88 -13.85
N TYR A 110 2.63 -4.15 -13.67
CA TYR A 110 1.66 -4.57 -12.66
C TYR A 110 2.16 -4.26 -11.24
N ASN A 111 3.43 -4.51 -10.94
CA ASN A 111 4.01 -4.22 -9.62
C ASN A 111 4.11 -2.72 -9.38
N VAL A 112 4.51 -1.93 -10.38
CA VAL A 112 4.45 -0.46 -10.30
C VAL A 112 3.02 0.00 -10.00
N PHE A 113 2.00 -0.55 -10.68
CA PHE A 113 0.62 -0.20 -10.40
C PHE A 113 0.22 -0.54 -8.96
N ARG A 114 0.56 -1.74 -8.46
CA ARG A 114 0.29 -2.14 -7.07
C ARG A 114 0.97 -1.22 -6.06
N ASN A 115 2.24 -0.88 -6.25
CA ASN A 115 3.01 0.00 -5.36
C ASN A 115 2.32 1.37 -5.26
N ARG A 116 1.97 1.94 -6.42
CA ARG A 116 1.37 3.28 -6.49
C ARG A 116 -0.06 3.32 -6.00
N TRP A 117 -0.87 2.31 -6.34
CA TRP A 117 -2.25 2.23 -5.88
C TRP A 117 -2.32 2.03 -4.38
N CYS A 118 -1.56 1.09 -3.82
CA CYS A 118 -1.56 0.86 -2.36
C CYS A 118 -0.99 2.05 -1.58
N GLY A 119 0.00 2.78 -2.12
CA GLY A 119 0.54 3.96 -1.44
C GLY A 119 -0.33 5.21 -1.55
N ALA A 120 -1.28 5.25 -2.49
CA ALA A 120 -2.22 6.37 -2.67
C ALA A 120 -3.61 6.11 -2.07
N TYR A 121 -3.89 4.87 -1.67
CA TYR A 121 -5.12 4.43 -1.02
C TYR A 121 -5.14 4.80 0.46
#